data_AF-A0ABD0RIC4-F1
#
_entry.id   AF-A0ABD0RIC4-F1
#
_cell.length_a   1.000
_cell.length_b   1.000
_cell.length_c   1.000
_cell.angle_alpha   90.00
_cell.angle_beta   90.00
_cell.angle_gamma   90.00
#
_symmetry.space_group_name_H-M   'P 1'
#
loop_
_entity.id
_entity.type
_entity.pdbx_description
1 polymer ?
#
loop_
_entity_poly.entity_id
_entity_poly.type
_entity_poly.pdbx_seq_one_letter_code
_entity_poly.pdbx_strand_id
1 'polypeptide(L)'
;MERVVLATLRWDVAAVTPQDFIPHFLRTLGELKDGDADTGDFLATLRRHSDTLVALCVCDSRFLGTPPSLVAAAALNSALRGLKAKSAGEQSIMTSALATLCQTDVAVLQCCTELIEGALRERLRNGAQEEKDGDIEDERASTPTDLREIDF
;
A
#
# COMPACT_ATOMS: atom_id res chain seq x y z
N MET A 1 5.28 -6.83 -28.42
CA MET A 1 5.16 -7.51 -27.12
C MET A 1 3.71 -7.60 -26.66
N GLU A 2 2.94 -6.50 -26.74
CA GLU A 2 1.49 -6.45 -26.41
C GLU A 2 0.66 -7.64 -26.94
N ARG A 3 0.65 -7.90 -28.26
CA ARG A 3 -0.12 -9.00 -28.86
C ARG A 3 0.23 -10.39 -28.32
N VAL A 4 1.49 -10.61 -27.92
CA VAL A 4 1.95 -11.89 -27.34
C VAL A 4 1.40 -12.06 -25.94
N VAL A 5 1.36 -10.99 -25.14
CA VAL A 5 0.79 -10.99 -23.79
C VAL A 5 -0.72 -11.24 -23.85
N LEU A 6 -1.45 -10.49 -24.69
CA LEU A 6 -2.90 -10.66 -24.85
C LEU A 6 -3.27 -12.06 -25.35
N ALA A 7 -2.52 -12.59 -26.31
CA ALA A 7 -2.74 -13.96 -26.80
C ALA A 7 -2.50 -15.01 -25.71
N THR A 8 -1.43 -14.85 -24.91
CA THR A 8 -1.11 -15.75 -23.79
C THR A 8 -2.22 -15.75 -22.73
N LEU A 9 -2.74 -14.57 -22.38
CA LEU A 9 -3.84 -14.40 -21.45
C LEU A 9 -5.21 -14.75 -22.05
N ARG A 10 -5.29 -15.18 -23.32
CA ARG A 10 -6.54 -15.44 -24.04
C ARG A 10 -7.50 -14.25 -24.02
N TRP A 11 -6.94 -13.04 -24.07
CA TRP A 11 -7.64 -11.76 -23.98
C TRP A 11 -8.37 -11.53 -22.63
N ASP A 12 -8.10 -12.36 -21.62
CA ASP A 12 -8.57 -12.13 -20.26
C ASP A 12 -7.69 -11.11 -19.55
N VAL A 13 -8.06 -9.83 -19.71
CA VAL A 13 -7.36 -8.67 -19.10
C VAL A 13 -8.18 -8.02 -17.98
N ALA A 14 -9.38 -8.53 -17.70
CA ALA A 14 -10.31 -7.98 -16.72
C ALA A 14 -10.14 -8.65 -15.35
N ALA A 15 -8.89 -8.86 -14.94
CA ALA A 15 -8.59 -9.44 -13.63
C ALA A 15 -8.99 -8.49 -12.50
N VAL A 16 -9.57 -9.05 -11.44
CA VAL A 16 -9.92 -8.28 -10.24
C VAL A 16 -8.65 -7.84 -9.52
N THR A 17 -8.63 -6.57 -9.12
CA THR A 17 -7.53 -5.91 -8.42
C THR A 17 -7.88 -5.63 -6.97
N PRO A 18 -6.90 -5.40 -6.07
CA PRO A 18 -7.23 -5.00 -4.70
C PRO A 18 -8.04 -3.69 -4.65
N GLN A 19 -7.83 -2.78 -5.60
CA GLN A 19 -8.55 -1.51 -5.69
C GLN A 19 -10.05 -1.69 -5.87
N ASP A 20 -10.50 -2.79 -6.49
CA ASP A 20 -11.93 -3.08 -6.70
C ASP A 20 -12.66 -3.34 -5.38
N PHE A 21 -11.96 -3.81 -4.35
CA PHE A 21 -12.54 -4.13 -3.03
C PHE A 21 -12.57 -2.94 -2.07
N ILE A 22 -11.64 -1.98 -2.21
CA ILE A 22 -11.48 -0.85 -1.28
C ILE A 22 -12.79 -0.06 -1.07
N PRO A 23 -13.55 0.34 -2.12
CA PRO A 23 -14.79 1.08 -1.94
C PRO A 23 -15.83 0.32 -1.11
N HIS A 24 -15.94 -1.00 -1.32
CA HIS A 24 -16.87 -1.84 -0.59
C HIS A 24 -16.51 -1.93 0.90
N PHE A 25 -15.23 -2.15 1.20
CA PHE A 25 -14.75 -2.22 2.58
C PHE A 25 -14.89 -0.89 3.32
N LEU A 26 -14.54 0.23 2.68
CA LEU A 26 -14.68 1.56 3.26
C LEU A 26 -16.13 1.90 3.61
N ARG A 27 -17.09 1.50 2.76
CA ARG A 27 -18.51 1.67 3.06
C ARG A 27 -18.89 0.96 4.35
N THR A 28 -18.54 -0.31 4.50
CA THR A 28 -18.85 -1.08 5.72
C THR A 28 -18.17 -0.49 6.96
N LEU A 29 -16.93 0.00 6.83
CA LEU A 29 -16.23 0.67 7.94
C LEU A 29 -16.87 2.01 8.31
N GLY A 30 -17.42 2.73 7.34
CA GLY A 30 -18.17 3.97 7.56
C GLY A 30 -19.49 3.73 8.29
N GLU A 31 -20.24 2.70 7.89
CA GLU A 31 -21.47 2.26 8.57
C GLU A 31 -21.19 1.86 10.04
N LEU A 32 -19.99 1.34 10.32
CA LEU A 32 -19.58 0.97 11.67
C LEU A 32 -19.09 2.17 12.52
N LYS A 33 -18.74 3.30 11.88
CA LYS A 33 -18.33 4.57 12.54
C LYS A 33 -19.52 5.51 12.79
N ASP A 34 -20.72 5.17 12.32
CA ASP A 34 -21.89 6.06 12.19
C ASP A 34 -22.13 6.97 13.42
N GLY A 35 -22.27 8.28 13.18
CA GLY A 35 -22.53 9.30 14.22
C GLY A 35 -21.45 10.36 14.43
N ASP A 36 -20.29 10.30 13.76
CA ASP A 36 -19.20 11.27 13.89
C ASP A 36 -19.09 12.17 12.65
N ALA A 37 -19.03 13.49 12.86
CA ALA A 37 -18.95 14.50 11.79
C ALA A 37 -17.67 14.35 10.93
N ASP A 38 -16.62 13.74 11.50
CA ASP A 38 -15.33 13.49 10.87
C ASP A 38 -15.23 12.11 10.16
N THR A 39 -16.37 11.47 9.87
CA THR A 39 -16.36 10.15 9.20
C THR A 39 -15.87 10.23 7.76
N GLY A 40 -16.23 11.29 7.04
CA GLY A 40 -15.85 11.47 5.63
C GLY A 40 -14.33 11.61 5.44
N ASP A 41 -13.71 12.52 6.18
CA ASP A 41 -12.27 12.81 6.08
C ASP A 41 -11.42 11.61 6.56
N PHE A 42 -11.89 10.91 7.58
CA PHE A 42 -11.31 9.65 8.02
C PHE A 42 -11.30 8.59 6.89
N LEU A 43 -12.44 8.36 6.23
CA LEU A 43 -12.54 7.39 5.15
C LEU A 43 -11.71 7.79 3.92
N ALA A 44 -11.65 9.09 3.61
CA ALA A 44 -10.81 9.61 2.52
C ALA A 44 -9.31 9.39 2.81
N THR A 45 -8.88 9.64 4.05
CA THR A 45 -7.50 9.40 4.49
C THR A 45 -7.17 7.91 4.42
N LEU A 46 -8.09 7.07 4.91
CA LEU A 46 -7.93 5.63 4.92
C LEU A 46 -7.79 5.09 3.48
N ARG A 47 -8.62 5.56 2.55
CA ARG A 47 -8.51 5.25 1.13
C ARG A 47 -7.12 5.58 0.58
N ARG A 48 -6.65 6.81 0.79
CA ARG A 48 -5.35 7.27 0.27
C ARG A 48 -4.18 6.43 0.80
N HIS A 49 -4.22 6.10 2.08
CA HIS A 49 -3.18 5.26 2.72
C HIS A 49 -3.22 3.85 2.14
N SER A 50 -4.40 3.26 2.02
CA SER A 50 -4.55 1.92 1.45
C SER A 50 -4.17 1.85 -0.02
N ASP A 51 -4.51 2.85 -0.84
CA ASP A 51 -4.09 2.90 -2.25
C ASP A 51 -2.56 2.90 -2.36
N THR A 52 -1.87 3.64 -1.47
CA THR A 52 -0.40 3.67 -1.41
C THR A 52 0.17 2.31 -1.00
N LEU A 53 -0.41 1.68 0.02
CA LEU A 53 0.03 0.36 0.50
C LEU A 53 -0.23 -0.74 -0.53
N VAL A 54 -1.35 -0.68 -1.26
CA VAL A 54 -1.63 -1.61 -2.36
C VAL A 54 -0.61 -1.44 -3.48
N ALA A 55 -0.27 -0.20 -3.86
CA ALA A 55 0.76 0.05 -4.86
C ALA A 55 2.13 -0.54 -4.44
N LEU A 56 2.47 -0.46 -3.15
CA LEU A 56 3.64 -1.13 -2.59
C LEU A 56 3.56 -2.66 -2.76
N CYS A 57 2.39 -3.26 -2.48
CA CYS A 57 2.20 -4.71 -2.55
C CYS A 57 2.32 -5.26 -3.98
N VAL A 58 1.74 -4.55 -4.96
CA VAL A 58 1.77 -4.97 -6.38
C VAL A 58 3.19 -5.03 -6.94
N CYS A 59 4.10 -4.21 -6.39
CA CYS A 59 5.51 -4.16 -6.78
C CYS A 59 6.41 -5.12 -5.98
N ASP A 60 5.85 -5.97 -5.12
CA ASP A 60 6.61 -6.82 -4.19
C ASP A 60 6.23 -8.30 -4.33
N SER A 61 7.23 -9.13 -4.63
CA SER A 61 7.02 -10.55 -4.92
C SER A 61 6.44 -11.35 -3.74
N ARG A 62 6.53 -10.83 -2.50
CA ARG A 62 5.95 -11.46 -1.31
C ARG A 62 4.43 -11.55 -1.38
N PHE A 63 3.78 -10.73 -2.20
CA PHE A 63 2.33 -10.73 -2.39
C PHE A 63 1.88 -11.55 -3.61
N LEU A 64 2.80 -12.21 -4.32
CA LEU A 64 2.44 -13.12 -5.40
C LEU A 64 1.60 -14.27 -4.86
N GLY A 65 0.43 -14.49 -5.45
CA GLY A 65 -0.52 -15.53 -5.03
C GLY A 65 -1.42 -15.12 -3.87
N THR A 66 -1.22 -13.95 -3.26
CA THR A 66 -2.16 -13.42 -2.26
C THR A 66 -3.45 -12.97 -2.95
N PRO A 67 -4.64 -13.37 -2.48
CA PRO A 67 -5.90 -12.93 -3.06
C PRO A 67 -6.03 -11.39 -3.04
N PRO A 68 -6.53 -10.75 -4.11
CA PRO A 68 -6.67 -9.30 -4.16
C PRO A 68 -7.53 -8.71 -3.03
N SER A 69 -8.57 -9.44 -2.60
CA SER A 69 -9.42 -9.08 -1.45
C SER A 69 -8.63 -9.01 -0.14
N LEU A 70 -7.75 -9.98 0.11
CA LEU A 70 -6.92 -10.05 1.31
C LEU A 70 -5.88 -8.92 1.32
N VAL A 71 -5.25 -8.62 0.16
CA VAL A 71 -4.33 -7.47 0.03
C VAL A 71 -5.06 -6.16 0.35
N ALA A 72 -6.25 -5.96 -0.21
CA ALA A 72 -7.05 -4.75 0.02
C ALA A 72 -7.44 -4.59 1.50
N ALA A 73 -7.92 -5.68 2.14
CA ALA A 73 -8.29 -5.65 3.55
C ALA A 73 -7.08 -5.45 4.46
N ALA A 74 -5.94 -6.09 4.18
CA ALA A 74 -4.72 -5.92 4.94
C ALA A 74 -4.16 -4.48 4.80
N ALA A 75 -4.24 -3.88 3.61
CA ALA A 75 -3.85 -2.49 3.38
C ALA A 75 -4.76 -1.51 4.15
N LEU A 76 -6.08 -1.74 4.19
CA LEU A 76 -6.99 -0.96 5.04
C LEU A 76 -6.71 -1.16 6.51
N ASN A 77 -6.48 -2.40 6.94
CA ASN A 77 -6.19 -2.72 8.33
C ASN A 77 -4.88 -2.09 8.80
N SER A 78 -3.85 -2.10 7.95
CA SER A 78 -2.57 -1.42 8.22
C SER A 78 -2.76 0.10 8.34
N ALA A 79 -3.53 0.70 7.43
CA ALA A 79 -3.86 2.13 7.50
C ALA A 79 -4.67 2.48 8.76
N LEU A 80 -5.64 1.63 9.15
CA LEU A 80 -6.41 1.78 10.40
C LEU A 80 -5.50 1.79 11.63
N ARG A 81 -4.55 0.86 11.71
CA ARG A 81 -3.56 0.79 12.81
C ARG A 81 -2.64 2.02 12.83
N GLY A 82 -2.26 2.52 11.65
CA GLY A 82 -1.39 3.69 11.49
C GLY A 82 -2.02 5.00 11.95
N LEU A 83 -3.34 5.17 11.72
CA LEU A 83 -4.04 6.42 12.06
C LEU A 83 -4.24 6.65 13.57
N LYS A 84 -4.02 5.65 14.43
CA LYS A 84 -4.12 5.70 15.92
C LYS A 84 -5.37 6.39 16.51
N ALA A 85 -6.38 6.69 15.70
CA ALA A 85 -7.54 7.50 16.09
C ALA A 85 -8.59 6.73 16.92
N LYS A 86 -8.35 5.45 17.23
CA LYS A 86 -9.39 4.52 17.69
C LYS A 86 -8.97 3.72 18.91
N SER A 87 -9.95 3.44 19.77
CA SER A 87 -9.76 2.51 20.88
C SER A 87 -9.39 1.11 20.37
N ALA A 88 -8.67 0.33 21.17
CA ALA A 88 -8.29 -1.04 20.82
C ALA A 88 -9.52 -1.93 20.49
N GLY A 89 -10.65 -1.68 21.15
CA GLY A 89 -11.92 -2.39 20.89
C GLY A 89 -12.49 -2.08 19.51
N GLU A 90 -12.58 -0.80 19.13
CA GLU A 90 -13.11 -0.40 17.82
C GLU A 90 -12.25 -0.92 16.67
N GLN A 91 -10.91 -0.88 16.82
CA GLN A 91 -9.98 -1.45 15.84
C GLN A 91 -10.20 -2.96 15.68
N SER A 92 -10.44 -3.69 16.78
CA SER A 92 -10.70 -5.13 16.76
C SER A 92 -12.01 -5.45 16.01
N ILE A 93 -13.08 -4.68 16.22
CA ILE A 93 -14.35 -4.86 15.50
C ILE A 93 -14.16 -4.60 14.00
N MET A 94 -13.44 -3.54 13.63
CA MET A 94 -13.14 -3.22 12.22
C MET A 94 -12.28 -4.28 11.55
N THR A 95 -11.27 -4.80 12.25
CA THR A 95 -10.44 -5.91 11.77
C THR A 95 -11.30 -7.15 11.53
N SER A 96 -12.18 -7.49 12.47
CA SER A 96 -13.10 -8.63 12.36
C SER A 96 -14.08 -8.48 11.19
N ALA A 97 -14.61 -7.27 10.98
CA ALA A 97 -15.47 -6.96 9.86
C ALA A 97 -14.75 -7.16 8.52
N LEU A 98 -13.51 -6.67 8.38
CA LEU A 98 -12.69 -6.86 7.18
C LEU A 98 -12.40 -8.35 6.91
N ALA A 99 -12.08 -9.12 7.95
CA ALA A 99 -11.85 -10.56 7.82
C ALA A 99 -13.12 -11.30 7.35
N THR A 100 -14.28 -10.92 7.90
CA THR A 100 -15.59 -11.46 7.52
C THR A 100 -15.91 -11.15 6.06
N LEU A 101 -15.71 -9.91 5.61
CA LEU A 101 -15.94 -9.50 4.21
C LEU A 101 -15.03 -10.24 3.23
N CYS A 102 -13.81 -10.56 3.66
CA CYS A 102 -12.85 -11.33 2.86
C CYS A 102 -13.05 -12.85 2.96
N GLN A 103 -14.00 -13.33 3.78
CA GLN A 103 -14.20 -14.75 4.07
C GLN A 103 -12.91 -15.44 4.53
N THR A 104 -12.14 -14.77 5.39
CA THR A 104 -10.85 -15.26 5.91
C THR A 104 -10.83 -15.24 7.44
N ASP A 105 -9.90 -15.98 8.03
CA ASP A 105 -9.62 -15.89 9.46
C ASP A 105 -8.93 -14.55 9.80
N VAL A 106 -9.24 -14.01 10.98
CA VAL A 106 -8.65 -12.77 11.50
C VAL A 106 -7.12 -12.88 11.61
N ALA A 107 -6.59 -14.04 11.99
CA ALA A 107 -5.15 -14.30 12.07
C ALA A 107 -4.47 -14.22 10.69
N VAL A 108 -5.14 -14.69 9.63
CA VAL A 108 -4.62 -14.58 8.26
C VAL A 108 -4.58 -13.12 7.81
N LEU A 109 -5.65 -12.35 8.10
CA LEU A 109 -5.66 -10.91 7.84
C LEU A 109 -4.55 -10.18 8.61
N GLN A 110 -4.36 -10.52 9.88
CA GLN A 110 -3.30 -9.94 10.72
C GLN A 110 -1.90 -10.27 10.18
N CYS A 111 -1.66 -11.53 9.81
CA CYS A 111 -0.38 -11.94 9.21
C CYS A 111 -0.09 -11.16 7.91
N CYS A 112 -1.07 -11.01 7.03
CA CYS A 112 -0.92 -10.23 5.81
C CYS A 112 -0.71 -8.73 6.12
N THR A 113 -1.40 -8.19 7.13
CA THR A 113 -1.22 -6.80 7.60
C THR A 113 0.22 -6.56 8.08
N GLU A 114 0.75 -7.48 8.88
CA GLU A 114 2.13 -7.40 9.38
C GLU A 114 3.16 -7.52 8.25
N LEU A 115 2.88 -8.33 7.23
CA LEU A 115 3.71 -8.43 6.03
C LEU A 115 3.78 -7.10 5.27
N ILE A 116 2.64 -6.41 5.10
CA ILE A 116 2.58 -5.07 4.48
C ILE A 116 3.39 -4.06 5.29
N GLU A 117 3.19 -4.05 6.62
CA GLU A 117 3.93 -3.13 7.47
C GLU A 117 5.44 -3.42 7.48
N GLY A 118 5.84 -4.69 7.44
CA GLY A 118 7.24 -5.11 7.30
C GLY A 118 7.85 -4.59 6.00
N ALA A 119 7.15 -4.81 4.88
CA ALA A 119 7.56 -4.31 3.57
C ALA A 119 7.68 -2.78 3.54
N LEU A 120 6.73 -2.07 4.15
CA LEU A 120 6.77 -0.62 4.26
C LEU A 120 7.99 -0.13 5.05
N ARG A 121 8.27 -0.74 6.23
CA ARG A 121 9.43 -0.37 7.05
C ARG A 121 10.75 -0.57 6.31
N GLU A 122 10.86 -1.67 5.56
CA GLU A 122 12.04 -1.93 4.72
C GLU A 122 12.20 -0.88 3.63
N ARG A 123 11.12 -0.52 2.92
CA ARG A 123 11.14 0.51 1.87
C ARG A 123 11.56 1.88 2.42
N LEU A 124 11.03 2.27 3.58
CA LEU A 124 11.38 3.53 4.22
C LEU A 124 12.85 3.56 4.68
N ARG A 125 13.36 2.45 5.22
CA ARG A 125 14.77 2.34 5.60
C ARG A 125 15.70 2.45 4.39
N ASN A 126 15.36 1.80 3.28
CA ASN A 126 16.17 1.81 2.08
C ASN A 126 16.17 3.18 1.39
N GLY A 127 15.01 3.84 1.29
CA GLY A 127 14.92 5.20 0.74
C GLY A 127 15.74 6.23 1.52
N ALA A 128 15.75 6.14 2.86
CA ALA A 128 16.58 7.00 3.70
C ALA A 128 18.09 6.74 3.57
N GLN A 129 18.49 5.60 3.02
CA GLN A 129 19.90 5.28 2.75
C GLN A 129 20.33 5.81 1.37
N GLU A 130 19.45 5.76 0.36
CA GLU A 130 19.69 6.34 -0.96
C GLU A 130 19.87 7.87 -0.91
N GLU A 131 19.09 8.57 -0.08
CA GLU A 131 19.26 10.02 0.14
C GLU A 131 20.61 10.40 0.77
N LYS A 132 21.19 9.52 1.60
CA LYS A 132 22.49 9.77 2.24
C LYS A 132 23.68 9.48 1.33
N ASP A 133 23.52 8.55 0.40
CA ASP A 133 24.57 8.19 -0.56
C ASP A 133 24.61 9.19 -1.74
N GLY A 134 23.44 9.75 -2.11
CA GLY A 134 23.34 10.81 -3.12
C GLY A 134 23.92 12.18 -2.70
N ASP A 135 24.19 12.39 -1.41
CA ASP A 135 24.86 13.58 -0.88
C ASP A 135 26.41 13.45 -0.91
N ILE A 136 26.94 12.28 -1.30
CA ILE A 136 28.38 11.95 -1.37
C ILE A 136 28.88 11.90 -2.84
N GLU A 137 28.00 12.02 -3.84
CA GLU A 137 28.45 12.23 -5.22
C GLU A 137 28.96 13.66 -5.39
N ASP A 138 30.25 13.84 -5.08
CA ASP A 138 31.10 14.96 -5.46
C ASP A 138 30.67 15.57 -6.80
N GLU A 139 30.65 16.92 -6.82
CA GLU A 139 30.38 17.84 -7.92
C GLU A 139 30.99 17.42 -9.28
N ARG A 140 30.48 16.35 -9.88
CA ARG A 140 30.83 15.96 -11.25
C ARG A 140 30.05 16.88 -12.17
N ALA A 141 30.80 17.80 -12.76
CA ALA A 141 30.46 18.56 -13.96
C ALA A 141 29.50 17.77 -14.86
N SER A 142 28.20 18.05 -14.74
CA SER A 142 27.15 17.34 -15.48
C SER A 142 27.00 17.89 -16.89
N THR A 143 27.66 19.02 -17.18
CA THR A 143 27.74 19.59 -18.52
C THR A 143 29.19 19.87 -18.91
N PRO A 144 29.54 19.82 -20.21
CA PRO A 144 30.87 20.16 -20.71
C PRO A 144 31.36 21.58 -20.35
N THR A 145 30.48 22.44 -19.81
CA THR A 145 30.77 23.82 -19.40
C THR A 145 31.27 23.95 -17.96
N ASP A 146 31.18 22.88 -17.16
CA ASP A 146 31.54 22.90 -15.73
C ASP A 146 33.03 22.58 -15.47
N LEU A 147 33.86 22.49 -16.51
CA LEU A 147 35.31 22.43 -16.38
C LEU A 147 35.85 23.80 -15.96
N ARG A 148 36.07 23.99 -14.66
CA ARG A 148 36.82 25.13 -14.12
C ARG A 148 38.27 24.70 -13.97
N GLU A 149 39.14 25.39 -14.71
CA GLU A 149 40.60 25.39 -14.63
C GLU A 149 41.31 24.25 -15.40
N ILE A 150 41.93 24.65 -16.52
CA ILE A 150 42.95 23.88 -17.23
C ILE A 150 44.29 24.43 -16.72
N ASP A 151 45.03 23.61 -15.98
CA ASP A 151 46.44 23.90 -15.67
C ASP A 151 47.29 23.70 -16.94
N PHE A 152 48.09 24.72 -17.28
CA PHE A 152 49.04 24.73 -18.41
C PHE A 152 50.40 24.13 -18.03
#